data_AF-A0A1H8ARK5-F1
#
_entry.id   AF-A0A1H8ARK5-F1
#
_cell.length_a   1.000
_cell.length_b   1.000
_cell.length_c   1.000
_cell.angle_alpha   90.00
_cell.angle_beta   90.00
_cell.angle_gamma   90.00
#
_symmetry.space_group_name_H-M   'P 1'
#
loop_
_entity.id
_entity.type
_entity.pdbx_description
1 polymer ?
#
loop_
_entity_poly.entity_id
_entity_poly.type
_entity_poly.pdbx_seq_one_letter_code
_entity_poly.pdbx_strand_id
1 'polypeptide(L)'
;MEKSIGQVIKEERRSKNIKQVDLAKKAGISNTYLSDIENERTEPSIKTIRNIARALNIDWTQIFLLINYVNSEQEYSKETKK
;
A
#
# COMPACT_ATOMS: atom_id res chain seq x y z
N MET A 1 14.04 6.00 2.56
CA MET A 1 12.89 6.17 3.47
C MET A 1 12.03 4.93 3.30
N GLU A 2 11.74 4.25 4.39
CA GLU A 2 10.84 3.09 4.43
C GLU A 2 9.43 3.52 4.00
N LYS A 3 8.78 2.77 3.11
CA LYS A 3 7.40 3.07 2.71
C LYS A 3 6.43 2.57 3.78
N SER A 4 5.39 3.33 4.08
CA SER A 4 4.31 2.84 4.95
C SER A 4 3.32 1.95 4.20
N ILE A 5 2.51 1.19 4.95
CA ILE A 5 1.37 0.44 4.41
C ILE A 5 0.42 1.38 3.63
N GLY A 6 0.16 2.57 4.18
CA GLY A 6 -0.70 3.57 3.55
C GLY A 6 -0.18 4.04 2.19
N GLN A 7 1.13 4.27 2.08
CA GLN A 7 1.77 4.66 0.83
C GLN A 7 1.67 3.56 -0.23
N VAL A 8 1.96 2.31 0.13
CA VAL A 8 1.87 1.17 -0.79
C VAL A 8 0.44 0.98 -1.29
N ILE A 9 -0.56 1.06 -0.40
CA ILE A 9 -1.98 0.97 -0.80
C ILE A 9 -2.34 2.08 -1.80
N LYS A 10 -1.88 3.32 -1.54
CA LYS A 10 -2.15 4.47 -2.40
C LYS A 10 -1.50 4.33 -3.77
N GLU A 11 -0.26 3.83 -3.83
CA GLU A 11 0.48 3.59 -5.07
C GLU A 11 -0.20 2.49 -5.89
N GLU A 12 -0.51 1.35 -5.30
CA GLU A 12 -1.20 0.24 -5.97
C GLU A 12 -2.60 0.63 -6.45
N ARG A 13 -3.31 1.46 -5.69
CA ARG A 13 -4.60 1.99 -6.13
C ARG A 13 -4.45 2.87 -7.37
N ARG A 14 -3.44 3.75 -7.38
CA ARG A 14 -3.17 4.69 -8.48
C ARG A 14 -2.65 3.97 -9.72
N SER A 15 -1.78 2.98 -9.58
CA SER A 15 -1.27 2.18 -10.71
C SER A 15 -2.41 1.45 -11.44
N LYS A 16 -3.46 1.07 -10.71
CA LYS A 16 -4.67 0.44 -11.26
C LYS A 16 -5.76 1.44 -11.69
N ASN A 17 -5.50 2.75 -11.63
CA ASN A 17 -6.47 3.82 -11.95
C ASN A 17 -7.80 3.73 -11.18
N ILE A 18 -7.77 3.23 -9.94
CA ILE A 18 -8.97 3.10 -9.10
C ILE A 18 -9.16 4.40 -8.29
N LYS A 19 -10.37 4.98 -8.29
CA LYS A 19 -10.67 6.11 -7.40
C LYS A 19 -10.72 5.64 -5.95
N GLN A 20 -10.34 6.52 -5.02
CA GLN A 20 -10.34 6.20 -3.58
C GLN A 20 -11.71 5.70 -3.11
N VAL A 21 -12.79 6.37 -3.52
CA VAL A 21 -14.17 5.97 -3.19
C VAL A 21 -14.54 4.57 -3.71
N ASP A 22 -14.05 4.20 -4.89
CA ASP A 22 -14.34 2.89 -5.49
C ASP A 22 -13.59 1.78 -4.75
N LEU A 23 -12.32 2.03 -4.37
CA LEU A 23 -11.55 1.08 -3.56
C LEU A 23 -12.19 0.90 -2.19
N ALA A 24 -12.57 1.99 -1.52
CA ALA A 24 -13.21 1.95 -0.21
C ALA A 24 -14.50 1.12 -0.24
N LYS A 25 -15.35 1.36 -1.26
CA LYS A 25 -16.58 0.59 -1.48
C LYS A 25 -16.29 -0.90 -1.67
N LYS A 26 -15.32 -1.26 -2.51
CA LYS A 26 -14.92 -2.67 -2.74
C LYS A 26 -14.33 -3.33 -1.48
N ALA A 27 -13.58 -2.58 -0.68
CA ALA A 27 -12.97 -3.06 0.56
C ALA A 27 -13.95 -3.08 1.75
N GLY A 28 -15.17 -2.56 1.58
CA GLY A 28 -16.19 -2.52 2.64
C GLY A 28 -15.85 -1.55 3.77
N ILE A 29 -15.17 -0.44 3.45
CA ILE A 29 -14.80 0.61 4.41
C ILE A 29 -15.24 2.00 3.94
N SER A 30 -15.23 2.98 4.83
CA SER A 30 -15.55 4.36 4.45
C SER A 30 -14.42 4.98 3.61
N ASN A 31 -14.78 5.87 2.69
CA ASN A 31 -13.80 6.63 1.91
C ASN A 31 -12.88 7.47 2.81
N THR A 32 -13.42 8.05 3.88
CA THR A 32 -12.64 8.79 4.89
C THR A 32 -11.61 7.89 5.55
N TYR A 33 -11.99 6.69 5.99
CA TYR A 33 -11.05 5.76 6.63
C TYR A 33 -9.95 5.31 5.66
N LEU A 34 -10.28 5.02 4.40
CA LEU A 34 -9.26 4.75 3.39
C LEU A 34 -8.33 5.96 3.16
N SER A 35 -8.87 7.17 3.15
CA SER A 35 -8.08 8.40 3.03
C SER A 35 -7.13 8.59 4.22
N ASP A 36 -7.59 8.28 5.43
CA ASP A 36 -6.75 8.34 6.63
C ASP A 36 -5.63 7.30 6.58
N ILE A 37 -5.92 6.10 6.09
CA ILE A 37 -4.90 5.05 5.87
C ILE A 37 -3.87 5.52 4.83
N GLU A 38 -4.30 5.97 3.65
CA GLU A 38 -3.41 6.38 2.55
C GLU A 38 -2.57 7.64 2.85
N ASN A 39 -2.94 8.38 3.90
CA ASN A 39 -2.21 9.56 4.36
C ASN A 39 -1.62 9.37 5.76
N GLU A 40 -1.49 8.12 6.24
CA GLU A 40 -0.79 7.76 7.48
C GLU A 40 -1.39 8.38 8.75
N ARG A 41 -2.66 8.78 8.71
CA ARG A 41 -3.38 9.32 9.88
C ARG A 41 -3.94 8.23 10.79
N THR A 42 -4.02 6.99 10.31
CA THR A 42 -4.52 5.86 11.08
C THR A 42 -3.88 4.55 10.62
N GLU A 43 -3.65 3.64 11.56
CA GLU A 43 -3.12 2.31 11.28
C GLU A 43 -4.29 1.34 10.99
N PRO A 44 -4.33 0.70 9.80
CA PRO A 44 -5.37 -0.27 9.49
C PRO A 44 -5.16 -1.59 10.24
N SER A 45 -6.25 -2.25 10.63
CA SER A 45 -6.17 -3.63 11.13
C SER A 45 -5.71 -4.60 10.02
N ILE A 46 -5.17 -5.77 10.39
CA ILE A 46 -4.84 -6.85 9.44
C ILE A 46 -6.07 -7.24 8.59
N LYS A 47 -7.26 -7.26 9.20
CA LYS A 47 -8.51 -7.54 8.47
C LYS A 47 -8.77 -6.48 7.39
N THR A 48 -8.57 -5.21 7.73
CA THR A 48 -8.68 -4.08 6.80
C THR A 48 -7.66 -4.22 5.65
N ILE A 49 -6.40 -4.53 5.96
CA ILE A 49 -5.35 -4.73 4.96
C ILE A 49 -5.73 -5.85 3.98
N ARG A 50 -6.21 -7.00 4.48
CA ARG A 50 -6.66 -8.11 3.62
C ARG A 50 -7.84 -7.72 2.74
N ASN A 51 -8.79 -6.94 3.25
CA ASN A 51 -9.93 -6.47 2.46
C ASN A 51 -9.49 -5.51 1.35
N ILE A 52 -8.58 -4.59 1.67
CA ILE A 52 -8.00 -3.66 0.68
C ILE A 52 -7.21 -4.42 -0.38
N ALA A 53 -6.36 -5.37 0.01
CA ALA A 53 -5.59 -6.21 -0.92
C ALA A 53 -6.50 -6.98 -1.89
N ARG A 54 -7.56 -7.60 -1.36
CA ARG A 54 -8.59 -8.27 -2.19
C ARG A 54 -9.25 -7.29 -3.15
N ALA A 55 -9.60 -6.09 -2.69
CA ALA A 55 -10.22 -5.06 -3.53
C ALA A 55 -9.27 -4.50 -4.62
N LEU A 56 -7.95 -4.55 -4.37
CA LEU A 56 -6.88 -4.24 -5.33
C LEU A 56 -6.52 -5.42 -6.25
N ASN A 57 -7.11 -6.61 -6.05
CA ASN A 57 -6.74 -7.85 -6.73
C ASN A 57 -5.25 -8.19 -6.61
N ILE A 58 -4.72 -8.12 -5.39
CA ILE A 58 -3.35 -8.56 -5.04
C ILE A 58 -3.39 -9.47 -3.82
N ASP A 59 -2.34 -10.27 -3.62
CA ASP A 59 -2.17 -10.98 -2.36
C ASP A 59 -1.78 -9.99 -1.24
N TRP A 60 -2.36 -10.15 -0.05
CA TRP A 60 -2.14 -9.22 1.05
C TRP A 60 -0.69 -9.21 1.55
N THR A 61 0.07 -10.29 1.34
CA THR A 61 1.51 -10.34 1.65
C THR A 61 2.32 -9.46 0.71
N GLN A 62 1.83 -9.19 -0.51
CA GLN A 62 2.51 -8.28 -1.45
C GLN A 62 2.60 -6.86 -0.90
N ILE A 63 1.62 -6.40 -0.11
CA ILE A 63 1.67 -5.09 0.55
C ILE A 63 2.93 -4.99 1.42
N PHE A 64 3.25 -6.04 2.18
CA PHE A 64 4.44 -6.07 3.05
C PHE A 64 5.75 -6.27 2.26
N LEU A 65 5.72 -7.05 1.19
CA LEU A 65 6.89 -7.21 0.31
C LEU A 65 7.27 -5.87 -0.35
N LEU A 66 6.29 -5.10 -0.82
CA LEU A 66 6.50 -3.80 -1.47
C LEU A 66 7.03 -2.74 -0.51
N ILE A 67 6.72 -2.84 0.79
CA ILE A 67 7.35 -2.01 1.84
C ILE A 67 8.85 -2.32 1.91
N ASN A 68 9.19 -3.60 1.94
CA ASN A 68 10.56 -4.07 2.16
C ASN A 68 11.47 -3.99 0.91
N TYR A 69 10.90 -4.06 -0.30
CA TYR A 69 11.66 -4.07 -1.56
C TYR A 69 12.34 -2.73 -1.87
N VAL A 70 11.88 -1.63 -1.28
CA VAL A 70 12.50 -0.30 -1.44
C VAL A 70 13.91 -0.25 -0.84
N ASN A 71 14.25 -1.19 0.05
CA ASN A 71 15.56 -1.24 0.69
C ASN A 71 16.65 -1.88 -0.20
N SER A 72 16.33 -2.83 -1.09
CA SER A 72 17.35 -3.58 -1.84
C SER A 72 17.91 -2.87 -3.09
N GLU A 73 17.14 -2.00 -3.74
CA GLU A 73 17.60 -1.23 -4.93
C GLU A 73 18.55 -0.06 -4.56
N GLN A 74 18.44 0.44 -3.32
CA GLN A 74 19.31 1.50 -2.78
C GLN A 74 20.65 0.94 -2.28
N GLU A 75 20.71 -0.34 -1.92
CA GLU A 75 21.94 -1.05 -1.50
C GLU A 75 22.80 -1.42 -2.72
N TYR A 76 22.20 -1.99 -3.78
CA TYR A 76 22.90 -2.43 -5.01
C TYR A 76 23.57 -1.29 -5.78
N SER A 77 22.98 -0.10 -5.76
CA SER A 77 23.52 1.09 -6.43
C SER A 77 24.74 1.70 -5.72
N LYS A 78 25.01 1.31 -4.46
CA LYS A 78 26.16 1.79 -3.68
C LYS A 78 27.39 0.90 -3.80
N GLU A 79 27.23 -0.39 -4.11
CA GLU A 79 28.34 -1.35 -4.23
C GLU A 79 29.03 -1.36 -5.60
N THR A 80 28.43 -0.77 -6.63
CA THR A 80 29.00 -0.70 -8.00
C THR A 80 29.87 0.53 -8.26
N LYS A 81 30.18 1.33 -7.24
CA LYS A 81 31.16 2.44 -7.30
C LYS A 81 32.34 2.25 -6.35
N LYS A 82 32.88 1.03 -6.25
CA LYS A 82 34.20 0.79 -5.67
C LYS A 82 35.10 0.07 -6.66
#